data_AF-A0A7W1G656-F1
#
_entry.id   AF-A0A7W1G656-F1
#
_cell.length_a   1.000
_cell.length_b   1.000
_cell.length_c   1.000
_cell.angle_alpha   90.00
_cell.angle_beta   90.00
_cell.angle_gamma   90.00
#
_symmetry.space_group_name_H-M   'P 1'
#
loop_
_entity.id
_entity.type
_entity.pdbx_description
1 polymer ?
#
loop_
_entity_poly.entity_id
_entity_poly.type
_entity_poly.pdbx_seq_one_letter_code
_entity_poly.pdbx_strand_id
1 'polypeptide(L)'
;MIHRTDVGGLPAARNVLLQSSTADIVCFLDDDVDVARDFGTILMRLATSEPMMSGWGPVVETRGRWKRRLHRLAQMGAMHDPRRLLARRCDRSTSALFGCCFAVRRLAAIETGFDARRGGYALGEDLDFFLRLRQPLRFVTALTAIHRRDGHDRSDADARGRQKARFLLWLARAHGGRNPATPLHLGLALMAAASGRGDEPASTRAVLAAIVRRPHGRMT
;
A
#
# COMPACT_ATOMS: atom_id res chain seq x y z
N MET A 1 -23.95 -2.47 10.53
CA MET A 1 -22.98 -3.09 9.60
C MET A 1 -23.41 -2.73 8.18
N ILE A 2 -22.59 -1.99 7.43
CA ILE A 2 -22.94 -1.56 6.08
C ILE A 2 -22.29 -2.53 5.08
N HIS A 3 -22.97 -3.62 4.75
CA HIS A 3 -22.57 -4.48 3.64
C HIS A 3 -23.04 -3.83 2.33
N ARG A 4 -22.11 -3.52 1.42
CA ARG A 4 -22.37 -2.83 0.14
C ARG A 4 -21.89 -3.68 -1.02
N THR A 5 -22.78 -4.49 -1.58
CA THR A 5 -22.49 -5.36 -2.74
C THR A 5 -22.31 -4.59 -4.04
N ASP A 6 -22.78 -3.34 -4.08
CA ASP A 6 -22.66 -2.42 -5.20
C ASP A 6 -21.27 -1.77 -5.30
N VAL A 7 -20.43 -1.89 -4.26
CA VAL A 7 -19.10 -1.27 -4.21
C VAL A 7 -18.02 -2.31 -4.51
N GLY A 8 -17.50 -2.27 -5.73
CA GLY A 8 -16.46 -3.20 -6.19
C GLY A 8 -15.05 -2.77 -5.77
N GLY A 9 -14.40 -3.59 -4.94
CA GLY A 9 -12.97 -3.48 -4.64
C GLY A 9 -12.61 -2.59 -3.45
N LEU A 10 -11.44 -2.87 -2.87
CA LEU A 10 -10.97 -2.23 -1.63
C LEU A 10 -10.83 -0.70 -1.72
N PRO A 11 -10.28 -0.09 -2.80
CA PRO A 11 -10.16 1.37 -2.93
C PRO A 11 -11.51 2.08 -2.90
N ALA A 12 -12.51 1.54 -3.62
CA ALA A 12 -13.84 2.11 -3.66
C ALA A 12 -14.53 1.99 -2.29
N ALA A 13 -14.41 0.83 -1.62
CA ALA A 13 -14.93 0.63 -0.27
C ALA A 13 -14.32 1.60 0.73
N ARG A 14 -12.99 1.80 0.69
CA ARG A 14 -12.29 2.77 1.54
C ARG A 14 -12.80 4.19 1.31
N ASN A 15 -13.01 4.60 0.05
CA ASN A 15 -13.58 5.91 -0.26
C ASN A 15 -15.00 6.09 0.31
N VAL A 16 -15.87 5.10 0.14
CA VAL A 16 -17.25 5.16 0.66
C VAL A 16 -17.25 5.30 2.19
N LEU A 17 -16.45 4.47 2.87
CA LEU A 17 -16.33 4.53 4.33
C LEU A 17 -15.74 5.87 4.79
N LEU A 18 -14.72 6.36 4.11
CA LEU A 18 -14.08 7.64 4.41
C LEU A 18 -15.07 8.81 4.30
N GLN A 19 -15.90 8.84 3.26
CA GLN A 19 -16.93 9.88 3.09
C GLN A 19 -18.02 9.80 4.17
N SER A 20 -18.36 8.59 4.60
CA SER A 20 -19.37 8.38 5.65
C SER A 20 -18.90 8.71 7.08
N SER A 21 -17.59 8.74 7.31
CA SER A 21 -17.03 9.05 8.62
C SER A 21 -17.20 10.53 8.97
N THR A 22 -17.47 10.83 10.23
CA THR A 22 -17.46 12.20 10.79
C THR A 22 -16.25 12.46 11.69
N ALA A 23 -15.40 11.46 11.92
CA ALA A 23 -14.24 11.57 12.81
C ALA A 23 -13.10 12.39 12.17
N ASP A 24 -12.35 13.14 12.98
CA ASP A 24 -11.20 13.92 12.50
C ASP A 24 -10.04 13.04 12.01
N ILE A 25 -9.88 11.86 12.62
CA ILE A 25 -8.90 10.85 12.27
C ILE A 25 -9.63 9.58 11.84
N VAL A 26 -9.21 9.00 10.73
CA VAL A 26 -9.71 7.71 10.24
C VAL A 26 -8.60 6.68 10.35
N CYS A 27 -8.91 5.53 10.94
CA CYS A 27 -8.03 4.38 11.02
C CYS A 27 -8.48 3.31 10.02
N PHE A 28 -7.58 2.92 9.12
CA PHE A 28 -7.77 1.81 8.19
C PHE A 28 -7.12 0.57 8.79
N LEU A 29 -7.92 -0.50 8.90
CA LEU A 29 -7.52 -1.79 9.44
C LEU A 29 -8.00 -2.89 8.47
N ASP A 30 -7.11 -3.82 8.14
CA ASP A 30 -7.50 -5.07 7.48
C ASP A 30 -8.20 -5.99 8.50
N ASP A 31 -9.00 -6.93 8.02
CA ASP A 31 -9.80 -7.85 8.83
C ASP A 31 -8.97 -8.93 9.55
N ASP A 32 -7.73 -9.13 9.14
CA ASP A 32 -6.75 -10.04 9.73
C ASP A 32 -5.67 -9.32 10.57
N VAL A 33 -5.98 -8.10 11.03
CA VAL A 33 -5.09 -7.30 11.87
C VAL A 33 -5.62 -7.21 13.30
N ASP A 34 -4.77 -7.62 14.24
CA ASP A 34 -4.97 -7.40 15.67
C ASP A 34 -4.21 -6.15 16.11
N VAL A 35 -4.84 -5.30 16.92
CA VAL A 35 -4.22 -4.10 17.49
C VAL A 35 -4.15 -4.19 19.01
N ALA A 36 -3.20 -3.49 19.62
CA ALA A 36 -3.13 -3.40 21.08
C ALA A 36 -4.35 -2.69 21.67
N ARG A 37 -4.73 -3.05 22.90
CA ARG A 37 -5.92 -2.50 23.58
C ARG A 37 -5.89 -0.98 23.72
N ASP A 38 -4.70 -0.40 23.86
CA ASP A 38 -4.46 1.03 24.03
C ASP A 38 -4.22 1.79 22.70
N PHE A 39 -4.35 1.12 21.55
CA PHE A 39 -4.04 1.68 20.23
C PHE A 39 -4.79 3.00 19.97
N GLY A 40 -6.10 3.03 20.24
CA GLY A 40 -6.92 4.23 20.05
C GLY A 40 -6.50 5.39 20.96
N THR A 41 -6.22 5.11 22.24
CA THR A 41 -5.76 6.12 23.21
C THR A 41 -4.42 6.72 22.80
N ILE A 42 -3.48 5.89 22.36
CA ILE A 42 -2.18 6.34 21.87
C ILE A 42 -2.35 7.19 20.60
N LEU A 43 -3.20 6.75 19.66
CA LEU A 43 -3.46 7.49 18.43
C LEU A 43 -4.04 8.88 18.69
N MET A 44 -5.01 9.00 19.61
CA MET A 44 -5.58 10.28 19.99
C MET A 44 -4.54 11.21 20.61
N ARG A 45 -3.68 10.69 21.50
CA ARG A 45 -2.58 11.46 22.08
C ARG A 45 -1.64 11.99 20.99
N LEU A 46 -1.25 11.14 20.03
CA LEU A 46 -0.39 11.53 18.91
C LEU A 46 -1.04 12.60 18.03
N ALA A 47 -2.33 12.45 17.70
CA ALA A 47 -3.05 13.40 16.87
C ALA A 47 -3.11 14.81 17.49
N THR A 48 -3.22 14.87 18.82
CA THR A 48 -3.18 16.12 19.61
C THR A 48 -1.76 16.68 19.72
N SER A 49 -0.76 15.84 20.03
CA SER A 49 0.61 16.32 20.26
C SER A 49 1.38 16.62 18.96
N GLU A 50 0.94 16.08 17.82
CA GLU A 50 1.60 16.21 16.53
C GLU A 50 0.65 16.80 15.46
N PRO A 51 0.20 18.05 15.63
CA PRO A 51 -0.79 18.67 14.73
C PRO A 51 -0.31 18.71 13.26
N MET A 52 1.00 18.80 13.04
CA MET A 52 1.63 18.87 11.71
C MET A 52 1.71 17.52 10.99
N MET A 53 1.52 16.39 11.68
CA MET A 53 1.51 15.08 11.05
C MET A 53 0.13 14.80 10.45
N SER A 54 0.14 14.21 9.25
CA SER A 54 -1.08 13.87 8.52
C SER A 54 -1.47 12.40 8.67
N GLY A 55 -0.56 11.57 9.19
CA GLY A 55 -0.86 10.19 9.52
C GLY A 55 0.22 9.48 10.32
N TRP A 56 -0.20 8.41 10.98
CA TRP A 56 0.61 7.56 11.85
C TRP A 56 0.35 6.10 11.55
N GLY A 57 1.36 5.26 11.72
CA GLY A 57 1.16 3.82 11.63
C GLY A 57 2.22 3.02 12.38
N PRO A 58 1.90 1.79 12.80
CA PRO A 58 2.87 0.87 13.32
C PRO A 58 3.84 0.38 12.24
N VAL A 59 5.02 -0.09 12.66
CA VAL A 59 5.87 -0.92 11.79
C VAL A 59 5.37 -2.36 11.89
N VAL A 60 4.63 -2.80 10.88
CA VAL A 60 4.00 -4.14 10.84
C VAL A 60 4.95 -5.20 10.28
N GLU A 61 5.85 -4.81 9.37
CA GLU A 61 6.81 -5.72 8.75
C GLU A 61 8.25 -5.21 8.91
N THR A 62 9.17 -6.13 9.18
CA THR A 62 10.60 -5.86 9.15
C THR A 62 11.29 -6.83 8.20
N ARG A 63 12.39 -6.39 7.56
CA ARG A 63 13.11 -7.22 6.59
C ARG A 63 14.55 -7.42 7.00
N GLY A 64 15.11 -8.60 6.74
CA GLY A 64 16.53 -8.88 6.94
C GLY A 64 17.46 -8.03 6.05
N ARG A 65 18.73 -7.92 6.45
CA ARG A 65 19.73 -7.03 5.82
C ARG A 65 19.84 -7.21 4.31
N TRP A 66 19.85 -8.45 3.82
CA TRP A 66 19.98 -8.78 2.40
C TRP A 66 18.78 -8.34 1.57
N LYS A 67 17.56 -8.67 2.00
CA LYS A 67 16.32 -8.21 1.33
C LYS A 67 16.30 -6.68 1.25
N ARG A 68 16.65 -5.97 2.33
CA ARG A 68 16.70 -4.49 2.32
C ARG A 68 17.75 -3.94 1.35
N ARG A 69 18.93 -4.55 1.26
CA ARG A 69 19.96 -4.17 0.29
C ARG A 69 19.46 -4.34 -1.14
N LEU A 70 18.84 -5.48 -1.44
CA LEU A 70 18.23 -5.73 -2.74
C LEU A 70 17.13 -4.71 -3.06
N HIS A 71 16.25 -4.40 -2.10
CA HIS A 71 15.22 -3.37 -2.29
C HIS A 71 15.82 -1.99 -2.56
N ARG A 72 16.88 -1.58 -1.85
CA ARG A 72 17.53 -0.28 -2.14
C ARG A 72 18.05 -0.17 -3.57
N LEU A 73 18.55 -1.26 -4.13
CA LEU A 73 19.05 -1.29 -5.50
C LEU A 73 17.92 -1.41 -6.53
N ALA A 74 16.90 -2.22 -6.22
CA ALA A 74 15.81 -2.53 -7.16
C ALA A 74 14.67 -1.49 -7.14
N GLN A 75 14.54 -0.71 -6.07
CA GLN A 75 13.42 0.19 -5.82
C GLN A 75 13.90 1.65 -5.68
N MET A 76 14.24 2.25 -6.82
CA MET A 76 14.51 3.69 -6.92
C MET A 76 13.39 4.39 -7.69
N GLY A 77 13.35 5.73 -7.59
CA GLY A 77 12.33 6.55 -8.22
C GLY A 77 10.92 6.17 -7.75
N ALA A 78 9.98 6.01 -8.69
CA ALA A 78 8.58 5.67 -8.41
C ALA A 78 8.39 4.31 -7.71
N MET A 79 9.36 3.41 -7.82
CA MET A 79 9.30 2.10 -7.19
C MET A 79 9.80 2.12 -5.75
N HIS A 80 10.35 3.24 -5.29
CA HIS A 80 10.87 3.39 -3.94
C HIS A 80 9.74 3.27 -2.91
N ASP A 81 9.85 2.26 -2.07
CA ASP A 81 8.89 1.99 -0.99
C ASP A 81 9.66 2.01 0.35
N PRO A 82 9.55 3.08 1.15
CA PRO A 82 10.33 3.24 2.38
C PRO A 82 10.00 2.16 3.43
N ARG A 83 8.82 1.56 3.34
CA ARG A 83 8.31 0.55 4.28
C ARG A 83 9.11 -0.74 4.18
N ARG A 84 9.58 -1.07 2.97
CA ARG A 84 10.41 -2.25 2.69
C ARG A 84 11.86 -2.12 3.19
N LEU A 85 12.25 -0.94 3.66
CA LEU A 85 13.60 -0.64 4.12
C LEU A 85 13.74 -0.66 5.65
N LEU A 86 12.66 -1.03 6.35
CA LEU A 86 12.64 -1.09 7.81
C LEU A 86 13.31 -2.37 8.32
N ALA A 87 14.23 -2.19 9.27
CA ALA A 87 14.99 -3.26 9.90
C ALA A 87 14.43 -3.69 11.27
N ARG A 88 13.68 -2.79 11.90
CA ARG A 88 13.11 -2.90 13.25
C ARG A 88 11.95 -1.91 13.36
N ARG A 89 11.15 -2.05 14.41
CA ARG A 89 10.20 -1.01 14.82
C ARG A 89 10.96 0.29 15.12
N CYS A 90 10.43 1.42 14.72
CA CYS A 90 11.08 2.71 14.91
C CYS A 90 10.09 3.87 14.92
N ASP A 91 10.46 4.94 15.62
CA ASP A 91 9.81 6.24 15.50
C ASP A 91 10.52 7.04 14.40
N ARG A 92 9.85 7.26 13.28
CA ARG A 92 10.49 7.89 12.12
C ARG A 92 9.48 8.51 11.18
N SER A 93 9.78 9.72 10.69
CA SER A 93 9.07 10.28 9.54
C SER A 93 9.24 9.38 8.31
N THR A 94 8.18 9.26 7.53
CA THR A 94 8.12 8.41 6.33
C THR A 94 7.24 9.07 5.28
N SER A 95 7.34 8.60 4.04
CA SER A 95 6.44 8.99 2.95
C SER A 95 5.36 7.95 2.64
N ALA A 96 5.35 6.81 3.35
CA ALA A 96 4.29 5.81 3.24
C ALA A 96 4.19 4.95 4.51
N LEU A 97 2.98 4.47 4.80
CA LEU A 97 2.65 3.54 5.89
C LEU A 97 2.13 2.20 5.34
N PHE A 98 2.05 1.16 6.18
CA PHE A 98 1.55 -0.15 5.75
C PHE A 98 0.03 -0.13 5.59
N GLY A 99 -0.49 -0.56 4.43
CA GLY A 99 -1.92 -0.50 4.12
C GLY A 99 -2.82 -1.32 5.03
N CYS A 100 -2.28 -2.32 5.73
CA CYS A 100 -3.05 -3.16 6.64
C CYS A 100 -3.40 -2.47 7.97
N CYS A 101 -2.64 -1.45 8.36
CA CYS A 101 -2.89 -0.69 9.59
C CYS A 101 -2.25 0.69 9.52
N PHE A 102 -3.08 1.73 9.38
CA PHE A 102 -2.62 3.11 9.48
C PHE A 102 -3.78 4.05 9.82
N ALA A 103 -3.45 5.20 10.39
CA ALA A 103 -4.38 6.26 10.69
C ALA A 103 -3.96 7.55 9.99
N VAL A 104 -4.92 8.31 9.48
CA VAL A 104 -4.71 9.57 8.76
C VAL A 104 -5.76 10.60 9.14
N ARG A 105 -5.40 11.88 9.03
CA ARG A 105 -6.37 12.97 9.12
C ARG A 105 -7.41 12.82 8.03
N ARG A 106 -8.69 12.85 8.40
CA ARG A 106 -9.82 12.61 7.49
C ARG A 106 -9.81 13.56 6.31
N LEU A 107 -9.58 14.85 6.55
CA LEU A 107 -9.59 15.86 5.48
C LEU A 107 -8.51 15.58 4.43
N ALA A 108 -7.28 15.29 4.87
CA ALA A 108 -6.18 14.93 3.99
C ALA A 108 -6.46 13.64 3.20
N ALA A 109 -7.09 12.66 3.84
CA ALA A 109 -7.50 11.42 3.19
C ALA A 109 -8.61 11.66 2.16
N ILE A 110 -9.59 12.53 2.43
CA ILE A 110 -10.69 12.86 1.51
C ILE A 110 -10.17 13.58 0.28
N GLU A 111 -9.32 14.59 0.49
CA GLU A 111 -8.69 15.36 -0.58
C GLU A 111 -7.86 14.45 -1.49
N THR A 112 -7.15 13.48 -0.90
CA THR A 112 -6.34 12.54 -1.66
C THR A 112 -7.20 11.48 -2.37
N GLY A 113 -8.10 10.81 -1.63
CA GLY A 113 -8.90 9.68 -2.10
C GLY A 113 -8.07 8.45 -2.52
N PHE A 114 -8.68 7.27 -2.55
CA PHE A 114 -8.11 6.08 -3.19
C PHE A 114 -8.55 6.01 -4.67
N ASP A 115 -7.70 5.49 -5.56
CA ASP A 115 -8.07 5.33 -6.98
C ASP A 115 -9.07 4.17 -7.16
N ALA A 116 -10.36 4.49 -7.16
CA ALA A 116 -11.46 3.53 -7.27
C ALA A 116 -11.50 2.78 -8.63
N ARG A 117 -10.78 3.25 -9.65
CA ARG A 117 -10.67 2.53 -10.94
C ARG A 117 -9.87 1.24 -10.81
N ARG A 118 -9.13 1.07 -9.70
CA ARG A 118 -8.35 -0.12 -9.38
C ARG A 118 -9.24 -1.18 -8.74
N GLY A 119 -9.81 -2.07 -9.56
CA GLY A 119 -10.57 -3.22 -9.08
C GLY A 119 -9.71 -4.37 -8.55
N GLY A 120 -10.38 -5.40 -8.01
CA GLY A 120 -9.74 -6.64 -7.53
C GLY A 120 -9.07 -6.50 -6.17
N TYR A 121 -7.94 -7.20 -5.98
CA TYR A 121 -7.14 -7.20 -4.74
C TYR A 121 -6.49 -5.84 -4.47
N ALA A 122 -6.50 -4.95 -5.46
CA ALA A 122 -6.02 -3.58 -5.40
C ALA A 122 -4.53 -3.38 -5.04
N LEU A 123 -3.73 -4.44 -4.93
CA LEU A 123 -2.29 -4.47 -4.61
C LEU A 123 -1.53 -3.14 -4.75
N GLY A 124 -1.17 -2.50 -3.64
CA GLY A 124 -0.36 -1.27 -3.67
C GLY A 124 -1.18 0.00 -3.88
N GLU A 125 -2.48 -0.08 -3.65
CA GLU A 125 -3.39 1.06 -3.49
C GLU A 125 -2.98 1.97 -2.34
N ASP A 126 -2.44 1.40 -1.27
CA ASP A 126 -1.91 2.12 -0.13
C ASP A 126 -0.66 2.95 -0.51
N LEU A 127 0.29 2.36 -1.25
CA LEU A 127 1.47 3.06 -1.74
C LEU A 127 1.08 4.20 -2.68
N ASP A 128 0.15 3.95 -3.61
CA ASP A 128 -0.38 5.01 -4.48
C ASP A 128 -1.00 6.15 -3.65
N PHE A 129 -1.88 5.81 -2.71
CA PHE A 129 -2.51 6.78 -1.82
C PHE A 129 -1.46 7.68 -1.16
N PHE A 130 -0.41 7.10 -0.57
CA PHE A 130 0.63 7.89 0.10
C PHE A 130 1.52 8.70 -0.86
N LEU A 131 1.80 8.17 -2.06
CA LEU A 131 2.52 8.91 -3.10
C LEU A 131 1.74 10.13 -3.58
N ARG A 132 0.40 10.07 -3.60
CA ARG A 132 -0.46 11.20 -3.94
C ARG A 132 -0.69 12.15 -2.76
N LEU A 133 -0.79 11.62 -1.54
CA LEU A 133 -0.98 12.41 -0.32
C LEU A 133 0.14 13.43 -0.13
N ARG A 134 1.41 13.03 -0.31
CA ARG A 134 2.61 13.90 -0.21
C ARG A 134 2.70 14.76 1.06
N GLN A 135 2.03 14.36 2.14
CA GLN A 135 2.06 15.04 3.43
C GLN A 135 2.91 14.27 4.45
N PRO A 136 3.34 14.89 5.56
CA PRO A 136 4.17 14.24 6.58
C PRO A 136 3.46 13.06 7.25
N LEU A 137 4.11 11.90 7.26
CA LEU A 137 3.66 10.69 7.94
C LEU A 137 4.73 10.22 8.91
N ARG A 138 4.33 9.41 9.90
CA ARG A 138 5.26 8.88 10.89
C ARG A 138 4.97 7.44 11.27
N PHE A 139 6.03 6.62 11.28
CA PHE A 139 6.03 5.37 12.02
C PHE A 139 6.14 5.64 13.51
N VAL A 140 5.32 4.94 14.30
CA VAL A 140 5.30 5.09 15.76
C VAL A 140 5.43 3.73 16.44
N THR A 141 6.41 3.58 17.33
CA THR A 141 6.68 2.33 18.05
C THR A 141 5.63 2.00 19.10
N ALA A 142 4.98 3.03 19.67
CA ALA A 142 3.91 2.89 20.64
C ALA A 142 2.62 2.32 20.01
N LEU A 143 2.40 2.52 18.71
CA LEU A 143 1.31 1.84 18.00
C LEU A 143 1.74 0.40 17.72
N THR A 144 0.94 -0.56 18.18
CA THR A 144 1.20 -1.99 17.99
C THR A 144 0.06 -2.63 17.21
N ALA A 145 0.43 -3.27 16.10
CA ALA A 145 -0.46 -4.11 15.31
C ALA A 145 0.26 -5.39 14.88
N ILE A 146 -0.49 -6.48 14.77
CA ILE A 146 -0.05 -7.78 14.27
C ILE A 146 -0.94 -8.12 13.08
N HIS A 147 -0.34 -8.28 11.90
CA HIS A 147 -1.04 -8.71 10.71
C HIS A 147 -0.87 -10.22 10.59
N ARG A 148 -1.95 -10.98 10.81
CA ARG A 148 -1.95 -12.45 10.81
C ARG A 148 -1.65 -13.03 9.44
N ARG A 149 -1.94 -12.27 8.37
CA ARG A 149 -1.75 -12.66 6.96
C ARG A 149 -2.62 -13.85 6.61
N ASP A 150 -3.81 -13.95 7.21
CA ASP A 150 -4.76 -15.07 7.10
C ASP A 150 -5.46 -15.04 5.73
N GLY A 151 -4.71 -15.32 4.67
CA GLY A 151 -5.21 -15.24 3.30
C GLY A 151 -5.63 -16.60 2.75
N HIS A 152 -6.79 -17.13 3.14
CA HIS A 152 -7.37 -18.33 2.51
C HIS A 152 -7.71 -18.11 1.03
N ASP A 153 -7.96 -16.86 0.62
CA ASP A 153 -8.31 -16.48 -0.77
C ASP A 153 -7.10 -16.06 -1.62
N ARG A 154 -5.88 -16.27 -1.09
CA ARG A 154 -4.61 -16.03 -1.80
C ARG A 154 -4.21 -17.24 -2.66
N SER A 155 -5.15 -18.02 -3.19
CA SER A 155 -4.83 -19.26 -3.92
C SER A 155 -4.53 -19.02 -5.41
N ASP A 156 -5.10 -17.99 -6.05
CA ASP A 156 -4.89 -17.75 -7.48
C ASP A 156 -3.58 -16.96 -7.75
N ALA A 157 -2.48 -17.69 -7.97
CA ALA A 157 -1.20 -17.13 -8.38
C ALA A 157 -1.27 -16.38 -9.73
N ASP A 158 -2.23 -16.75 -10.58
CA ASP A 158 -2.44 -16.23 -11.92
C ASP A 158 -3.14 -14.86 -11.87
N ALA A 159 -4.23 -14.74 -11.12
CA ALA A 159 -4.88 -13.45 -10.86
C ALA A 159 -3.90 -12.47 -10.18
N ARG A 160 -3.13 -12.93 -9.19
CA ARG A 160 -2.11 -12.10 -8.54
C ARG A 160 -1.00 -11.67 -9.49
N GLY A 161 -0.49 -12.56 -10.33
CA GLY A 161 0.52 -12.21 -11.33
C GLY A 161 0.05 -11.12 -12.28
N ARG A 162 -1.19 -11.23 -12.77
CA ARG A 162 -1.80 -10.18 -13.62
C ARG A 162 -1.94 -8.86 -12.87
N GLN A 163 -2.45 -8.88 -11.63
CA GLN A 163 -2.67 -7.67 -10.85
C GLN A 163 -1.35 -6.98 -10.45
N LYS A 164 -0.33 -7.74 -10.06
CA LYS A 164 1.00 -7.23 -9.74
C LYS A 164 1.68 -6.58 -10.93
N ALA A 165 1.64 -7.22 -12.09
CA ALA A 165 2.18 -6.63 -13.33
C ALA A 165 1.44 -5.34 -13.70
N ARG A 166 0.10 -5.34 -13.66
CA ARG A 166 -0.72 -4.15 -13.92
C ARG A 166 -0.41 -3.02 -12.96
N PHE A 167 -0.29 -3.30 -11.67
CA PHE A 167 0.08 -2.31 -10.67
C PHE A 167 1.45 -1.71 -10.96
N LEU A 168 2.48 -2.54 -11.20
CA LEU A 168 3.83 -2.03 -11.49
C LEU A 168 3.86 -1.16 -12.75
N LEU A 169 3.17 -1.59 -13.82
CA LEU A 169 3.05 -0.81 -15.05
C LEU A 169 2.32 0.51 -14.82
N TRP A 170 1.25 0.49 -14.04
CA TRP A 170 0.49 1.68 -13.66
C TRP A 170 1.34 2.62 -12.80
N LEU A 171 2.03 2.10 -11.78
CA LEU A 171 2.89 2.88 -10.87
C LEU A 171 4.02 3.58 -11.64
N ALA A 172 4.66 2.86 -12.56
CA ALA A 172 5.67 3.45 -13.44
C ALA A 172 5.10 4.57 -14.33
N ARG A 173 3.88 4.43 -14.84
CA ARG A 173 3.24 5.47 -15.68
C ARG A 173 2.78 6.67 -14.87
N ALA A 174 2.12 6.43 -13.74
CA ALA A 174 1.52 7.47 -12.91
C ALA A 174 2.57 8.28 -12.14
N HIS A 175 3.59 7.60 -11.62
CA HIS A 175 4.54 8.18 -10.66
C HIS A 175 5.99 8.21 -11.20
N GLY A 176 6.28 7.54 -12.32
CA GLY A 176 7.64 7.45 -12.88
C GLY A 176 8.16 8.72 -13.53
N GLY A 177 7.28 9.62 -13.97
CA GLY A 177 7.63 10.86 -14.65
C GLY A 177 8.61 10.64 -15.82
N ARG A 178 9.56 11.57 -15.98
CA ARG A 178 10.64 11.49 -16.99
C ARG A 178 11.92 10.83 -16.45
N ASN A 179 11.85 10.09 -15.34
CA ASN A 179 13.03 9.50 -14.73
C ASN A 179 13.54 8.32 -15.60
N PRO A 180 14.75 8.39 -16.19
CA PRO A 180 15.28 7.34 -17.06
C PRO A 180 15.55 6.02 -16.31
N ALA A 181 15.62 6.03 -14.98
CA ALA A 181 15.74 4.83 -14.17
C ALA A 181 14.42 4.05 -14.04
N THR A 182 13.26 4.69 -14.26
CA THR A 182 11.95 4.05 -14.09
C THR A 182 11.78 2.79 -14.95
N PRO A 183 12.09 2.78 -16.27
CA PRO A 183 12.00 1.58 -17.08
C PRO A 183 12.88 0.42 -16.58
N LEU A 184 14.10 0.72 -16.12
CA LEU A 184 15.01 -0.27 -15.56
C LEU A 184 14.44 -0.91 -14.29
N HIS A 185 13.97 -0.10 -13.35
CA HIS A 185 13.38 -0.59 -12.09
C HIS A 185 12.06 -1.32 -12.31
N LEU A 186 11.25 -0.86 -13.27
CA LEU A 186 10.06 -1.58 -13.70
C LEU A 186 10.42 -2.97 -14.24
N GLY A 187 11.43 -3.07 -15.11
CA GLY A 187 11.93 -4.35 -15.61
C GLY A 187 12.37 -5.30 -14.47
N LEU A 188 13.18 -4.80 -13.54
CA LEU A 188 13.61 -5.56 -12.36
C LEU A 188 12.42 -6.00 -11.49
N ALA A 189 11.45 -5.12 -11.25
CA ALA A 189 10.27 -5.43 -10.45
C ALA A 189 9.36 -6.47 -11.13
N LEU A 190 9.20 -6.39 -12.46
CA LEU A 190 8.45 -7.36 -13.25
C LEU A 190 9.15 -8.73 -13.28
N MET A 191 10.47 -8.77 -13.42
CA MET A 191 11.24 -10.02 -13.32
C MET A 191 11.13 -10.64 -11.92
N ALA A 192 11.23 -9.82 -10.87
CA ALA A 192 11.03 -10.30 -9.49
C ALA A 192 9.61 -10.85 -9.29
N ALA A 193 8.58 -10.18 -9.81
CA ALA A 193 7.21 -10.67 -9.79
C ALA A 193 7.06 -11.99 -10.56
N ALA A 194 7.63 -12.07 -11.77
CA ALA A 194 7.60 -13.25 -12.62
C ALA A 194 8.36 -14.44 -12.04
N SER A 195 9.34 -14.21 -11.16
CA SER A 195 10.11 -15.30 -10.54
C SER A 195 9.27 -16.20 -9.62
N GLY A 196 8.08 -15.75 -9.19
CA GLY A 196 7.27 -16.42 -8.19
C GLY A 196 7.90 -16.47 -6.79
N ARG A 197 9.12 -15.96 -6.62
CA ARG A 197 9.84 -15.95 -5.34
C ARG A 197 9.45 -14.72 -4.53
N GLY A 198 8.75 -14.92 -3.43
CA GLY A 198 8.37 -13.89 -2.48
C GLY A 198 7.25 -14.36 -1.57
N ASP A 199 6.90 -13.53 -0.59
CA ASP A 199 5.84 -13.81 0.38
C ASP A 199 4.46 -13.92 -0.30
N GLU A 200 4.33 -13.35 -1.51
CA GLU A 200 3.14 -13.44 -2.37
C GLU A 200 3.53 -13.98 -3.74
N PRO A 201 3.52 -15.32 -3.93
CA PRO A 201 3.91 -15.95 -5.18
C PRO A 201 2.93 -15.58 -6.31
N ALA A 202 3.50 -15.39 -7.50
CA ALA A 202 2.77 -15.03 -8.71
C ALA A 202 3.20 -15.95 -9.85
N SER A 203 2.26 -16.26 -10.74
CA SER A 203 2.54 -17.05 -11.94
C SER A 203 3.33 -16.24 -12.96
N THR A 204 4.47 -16.79 -13.41
CA THR A 204 5.31 -16.20 -14.46
C THR A 204 4.49 -15.93 -15.74
N ARG A 205 3.69 -16.92 -16.15
CA ARG A 205 2.83 -16.84 -17.34
C ARG A 205 1.85 -15.66 -17.22
N ALA A 206 1.23 -15.50 -16.05
CA ALA A 206 0.29 -14.42 -15.80
C ALA A 206 0.93 -13.03 -15.81
N VAL A 207 2.13 -12.89 -15.24
CA VAL A 207 2.90 -11.64 -15.27
C VAL A 207 3.24 -11.26 -16.71
N LEU A 208 3.79 -12.19 -17.49
CA LEU A 208 4.15 -11.96 -18.89
C LEU A 208 2.92 -11.63 -19.75
N ALA A 209 1.82 -12.36 -19.58
CA ALA A 209 0.57 -12.11 -20.30
C ALA A 209 0.01 -10.69 -20.03
N ALA A 210 0.17 -10.17 -18.81
CA ALA A 210 -0.25 -8.82 -18.45
C ALA A 210 0.65 -7.71 -19.02
N ILE A 211 1.91 -8.02 -19.33
CA ILE A 211 2.83 -7.07 -20.02
C ILE A 211 2.48 -6.97 -21.50
N VAL A 212 2.22 -8.10 -22.16
CA VAL A 212 1.96 -8.17 -23.61
C VAL A 212 0.58 -7.60 -23.96
N ARG A 213 -0.44 -7.85 -23.13
CA ARG A 213 -1.77 -7.29 -23.36
C ARG A 213 -1.71 -5.77 -23.16
N ARG A 214 -1.66 -5.03 -24.28
CA ARG A 214 -1.96 -3.59 -24.28
C ARG A 214 -3.33 -3.42 -23.62
N PRO A 215 -3.49 -2.50 -22.64
CA PRO A 215 -4.79 -2.21 -22.08
C PRO A 215 -5.72 -1.85 -23.23
N HIS A 216 -6.64 -2.77 -23.56
CA HIS A 216 -7.68 -2.51 -24.55
C HIS A 216 -8.59 -1.45 -23.94
N GLY A 217 -8.62 -0.28 -24.57
CA GLY A 217 -9.52 0.81 -24.21
C GLY A 217 -8.98 1.71 -23.10
N ARG A 218 -8.94 3.02 -23.40
CA ARG A 218 -9.05 4.04 -22.36
C ARG A 218 -10.34 3.72 -21.58
N MET A 219 -10.25 3.49 -20.27
CA MET A 219 -11.41 3.63 -19.40
C MET A 219 -11.70 5.12 -19.35
N THR A 220 -12.50 5.59 -20.31
CA THR A 220 -13.19 6.89 -20.27
C THR A 220 -14.37 6.77 -19.32
#